data_AF-A0A1W4XCZ6-F1
#
_entry.id   AF-A0A1W4XCZ6-F1
#
_cell.length_a   1.000
_cell.length_b   1.000
_cell.length_c   1.000
_cell.angle_alpha   90.00
_cell.angle_beta   90.00
_cell.angle_gamma   90.00
#
_symmetry.space_group_name_H-M   'P 1'
#
loop_
_entity.id
_entity.type
_entity.pdbx_description
1 polymer ?
#
loop_
_entity_poly.entity_id
_entity_poly.type
_entity_poly.pdbx_seq_one_letter_code
_entity_poly.pdbx_strand_id
1 'polypeptide(L)'
;MGLIEDELSEVRKLCEHTIQGCKLVSCVQSMIRAEIQRTNFKKIVICIQYPKDYPNYPLLIELKSKTFSEKLLAGLTTVVEQEAKKYLGKPQVLKVLQFVKAFIDEHPLACCYDEINNLKKNLNGSQDELKLKQKTSCLYLKVFNECYYLTSKVVIPDQYPDVVIKFEDIQSNFSSTFNRHIIAQVKEIVRRCVEPPLRKPKPNEPLFKPKPSLEKAVFFLIDCIKRLPKENCQFCKTKCFPDDPSLVVLDENSPDHIERVYCGHLYHQSCLFQYLKTPPFGNKRCQTCGQKICHPKWSLSDKLAEDRWAHEQARERELAEVEEFFK
;
A
#
# COMPACT_ATOMS: atom_id res chain seq x y z
N MET A 1 54.62 -8.10 10.41
CA MET A 1 53.21 -7.74 10.62
C MET A 1 52.46 -8.28 9.42
N GLY A 2 51.50 -9.15 9.67
CA GLY A 2 50.79 -9.85 8.60
C GLY A 2 49.85 -8.88 7.86
N LEU A 3 49.61 -9.11 6.57
CA LEU A 3 48.68 -8.30 5.75
C LEU A 3 47.31 -8.10 6.44
N ILE A 4 46.84 -9.12 7.16
CA ILE A 4 45.59 -9.09 7.92
C ILE A 4 45.66 -8.11 9.12
N GLU A 5 46.78 -8.06 9.84
CA GLU A 5 46.94 -7.15 10.99
C GLU A 5 46.97 -5.69 10.54
N ASP A 6 47.64 -5.41 9.42
CA ASP A 6 47.70 -4.09 8.81
C ASP A 6 46.30 -3.65 8.33
N GLU A 7 45.56 -4.53 7.65
CA GLU A 7 44.18 -4.26 7.23
C GLU A 7 43.23 -4.06 8.43
N LEU A 8 43.37 -4.84 9.51
CA LEU A 8 42.57 -4.67 10.72
C LEU A 8 42.85 -3.32 11.40
N SER A 9 44.12 -2.92 11.45
CA SER A 9 44.53 -1.60 11.97
C SER A 9 43.95 -0.47 11.12
N GLU A 10 43.98 -0.63 9.80
CA GLU A 10 43.40 0.32 8.86
C GLU A 10 41.88 0.40 9.01
N VAL A 11 41.17 -0.73 9.09
CA VAL A 11 39.72 -0.77 9.31
C VAL A 11 39.34 -0.11 10.62
N ARG A 12 40.05 -0.37 11.73
CA ARG A 12 39.76 0.29 13.03
C ARG A 12 39.90 1.80 12.96
N LYS A 13 40.88 2.31 12.20
CA LYS A 13 41.11 3.74 12.05
C LYS A 13 40.14 4.39 11.07
N LEU A 14 39.88 3.76 9.93
CA LEU A 14 39.19 4.39 8.80
C LEU A 14 37.71 4.06 8.69
N CYS A 15 37.21 2.97 9.29
CA CYS A 15 35.85 2.51 9.07
C CYS A 15 34.79 3.54 9.48
N GLU A 16 34.86 4.07 10.70
CA GLU A 16 33.86 5.02 11.21
C GLU A 16 34.01 6.43 10.62
N HIS A 17 35.23 6.81 10.21
CA HIS A 17 35.48 8.11 9.58
C HIS A 17 35.13 8.13 8.08
N THR A 18 35.36 7.03 7.38
CA THR A 18 35.16 6.95 5.91
C THR A 18 33.75 6.51 5.56
N ILE A 19 33.09 5.72 6.41
CA ILE A 19 31.78 5.14 6.14
C ILE A 19 30.78 5.71 7.14
N GLN A 20 30.12 6.80 6.76
CA GLN A 20 29.14 7.46 7.61
C GLN A 20 28.02 6.49 8.03
N GLY A 21 27.69 6.45 9.32
CA GLY A 21 26.66 5.55 9.86
C GLY A 21 27.12 4.10 9.99
N CYS A 22 28.42 3.83 9.83
CA CYS A 22 29.01 2.54 10.17
C CYS A 22 29.49 2.52 11.62
N LYS A 23 29.19 1.44 12.33
CA LYS A 23 29.67 1.15 13.68
C LYS A 23 30.39 -0.18 13.68
N LEU A 24 31.64 -0.21 14.12
CA LEU A 24 32.42 -1.44 14.21
C LEU A 24 32.05 -2.18 15.50
N VAL A 25 31.46 -3.38 15.39
CA VAL A 25 31.00 -4.17 16.53
C VAL A 25 32.09 -5.11 17.03
N SER A 26 32.80 -5.75 16.10
CA SER A 26 33.95 -6.62 16.39
C SER A 26 34.97 -6.49 15.27
N CYS A 27 36.24 -6.49 15.62
CA CYS A 27 37.34 -6.41 14.67
C CYS A 27 38.50 -7.24 15.22
N VAL A 28 38.44 -8.55 14.98
CA VAL A 28 39.43 -9.54 15.40
C VAL A 28 39.96 -10.30 14.18
N GLN A 29 41.09 -10.98 14.32
CA GLN A 29 41.75 -11.66 13.21
C GLN A 29 40.91 -12.75 12.53
N SER A 30 40.00 -13.38 13.27
CA SER A 30 39.10 -14.40 12.73
C SER A 30 37.84 -13.82 12.07
N MET A 31 37.39 -12.64 12.49
CA MET A 31 36.10 -12.09 12.08
C MET A 31 36.03 -10.58 12.28
N ILE A 32 35.43 -9.91 11.30
CA ILE A 32 35.03 -8.51 11.38
C ILE A 32 33.51 -8.44 11.35
N ARG A 33 32.92 -7.72 12.29
CA ARG A 33 31.50 -7.45 12.34
C ARG A 33 31.26 -5.96 12.35
N ALA A 34 30.60 -5.46 11.32
CA ALA A 34 30.25 -4.05 11.19
C ALA A 34 28.75 -3.89 11.05
N GLU A 35 28.21 -2.84 11.64
CA GLU A 35 26.82 -2.44 11.48
C GLU A 35 26.78 -1.18 10.61
N ILE A 36 25.97 -1.19 9.55
CA ILE A 36 25.73 -0.02 8.70
C ILE A 36 24.27 0.39 8.86
N GLN A 37 24.05 1.59 9.38
CA GLN A 37 22.73 2.16 9.62
C GLN A 37 22.59 3.49 8.85
N ARG A 38 21.60 3.54 7.95
CA ARG A 38 21.20 4.79 7.27
C ARG A 38 19.95 5.39 7.91
N THR A 39 18.97 4.55 8.24
CA THR A 39 17.74 4.92 8.97
C THR A 39 17.39 3.82 9.97
N ASN A 40 16.37 4.03 10.81
CA ASN A 40 15.89 2.99 11.74
C ASN A 40 15.51 1.70 11.03
N PHE A 41 14.99 1.81 9.80
CA PHE A 41 14.59 0.68 8.98
C PHE A 41 15.70 0.16 8.06
N LYS A 42 16.60 1.02 7.57
CA LYS A 42 17.72 0.63 6.69
C LYS A 42 18.96 0.33 7.53
N LYS A 43 18.99 -0.85 8.15
CA LYS A 43 20.08 -1.33 9.01
C LYS A 43 20.54 -2.72 8.58
N ILE A 44 21.83 -2.87 8.31
CA ILE A 44 22.47 -4.13 7.93
C ILE A 44 23.64 -4.39 8.87
N VAL A 45 23.76 -5.63 9.34
CA VAL A 45 24.92 -6.15 10.04
C VAL A 45 25.68 -7.04 9.07
N ILE A 46 26.95 -6.73 8.87
CA ILE A 46 27.85 -7.44 7.98
C ILE A 46 28.82 -8.23 8.85
N CYS A 47 28.89 -9.54 8.63
CA CYS A 47 29.90 -10.42 9.20
C CYS A 47 30.86 -10.84 8.09
N ILE A 48 32.14 -10.60 8.30
CA ILE A 48 33.21 -10.88 7.35
C ILE A 48 34.19 -11.85 8.03
N GLN A 49 34.55 -12.92 7.34
CA GLN A 49 35.56 -13.87 7.81
C GLN A 49 36.68 -14.01 6.77
N TYR A 50 37.90 -14.14 7.28
CA TYR A 50 39.07 -14.35 6.44
C TYR A 50 39.24 -15.85 6.11
N PRO A 51 39.27 -16.22 4.82
CA PRO A 51 39.64 -17.58 4.42
C PRO A 51 41.15 -17.81 4.65
N LYS A 52 41.58 -19.07 4.72
CA LYS A 52 43.01 -19.43 4.92
C LYS A 52 43.93 -18.87 3.84
N ASP A 53 43.42 -18.78 2.60
CA ASP A 53 44.19 -18.35 1.42
C ASP A 53 44.02 -16.84 1.11
N TYR A 54 43.53 -16.05 2.08
CA TYR A 54 43.45 -14.60 1.93
C TYR A 54 44.85 -13.98 1.78
N PRO A 55 45.09 -13.03 0.85
CA PRO A 55 44.12 -12.26 0.04
C PRO A 55 43.83 -12.85 -1.37
N ASN A 56 44.33 -14.04 -1.68
CA ASN A 56 44.17 -14.68 -3.00
C ASN A 56 42.78 -15.31 -3.17
N TYR A 57 42.07 -15.55 -2.07
CA TYR A 57 40.67 -15.97 -2.03
C TYR A 57 39.78 -14.81 -1.53
N PRO A 58 38.55 -14.64 -2.05
CA PRO A 58 37.65 -13.56 -1.61
C PRO A 58 37.20 -13.74 -0.16
N LEU A 59 36.86 -12.64 0.50
CA LEU A 59 36.26 -12.67 1.84
C LEU A 59 34.96 -13.50 1.89
N LEU A 60 34.75 -14.20 3.00
CA LEU A 60 33.48 -14.86 3.29
C LEU A 60 32.55 -13.84 3.96
N ILE A 61 31.38 -13.60 3.36
CA ILE A 61 30.50 -12.49 3.74
C ILE A 61 29.12 -13.02 4.11
N GLU A 62 28.61 -12.60 5.25
CA GLU A 62 27.24 -12.89 5.69
C GLU A 62 26.54 -11.58 6.07
N LEU A 63 25.39 -11.33 5.44
CA LEU A 63 24.57 -10.15 5.69
C LEU A 63 23.33 -10.50 6.52
N LYS A 64 23.12 -9.77 7.60
CA LYS A 64 21.98 -9.95 8.52
C LYS A 64 21.24 -8.64 8.70
N SER A 65 19.92 -8.67 8.66
CA SER A 65 19.07 -7.52 8.99
C SER A 65 17.81 -8.00 9.68
N LYS A 66 17.22 -7.13 10.52
CA LYS A 66 15.90 -7.37 11.14
C LYS A 66 14.74 -6.86 10.27
N THR A 67 15.03 -6.07 9.25
CA THR A 67 14.04 -5.29 8.48
C THR A 67 14.03 -5.64 7.00
N PHE A 68 15.18 -6.01 6.43
CA PHE A 68 15.25 -6.55 5.07
C PHE A 68 14.94 -8.04 5.04
N SER A 69 14.36 -8.50 3.94
CA SER A 69 14.06 -9.92 3.78
C SER A 69 15.27 -10.76 3.42
N GLU A 70 15.21 -12.02 3.81
CA GLU A 70 16.26 -13.00 3.55
C GLU A 70 16.57 -13.14 2.05
N LYS A 71 15.55 -13.02 1.19
CA LYS A 71 15.73 -13.08 -0.27
C LYS A 71 16.56 -11.90 -0.79
N LEU A 72 16.28 -10.69 -0.31
CA LEU A 72 17.06 -9.51 -0.68
C LEU A 72 18.49 -9.62 -0.13
N LEU A 73 18.64 -10.05 1.12
CA LEU A 73 19.95 -10.22 1.75
C LEU A 73 20.79 -11.27 1.03
N ALA A 74 20.23 -12.42 0.67
CA ALA A 74 20.93 -13.46 -0.09
C ALA A 74 21.39 -12.94 -1.46
N GLY A 75 20.51 -12.25 -2.19
CA GLY A 75 20.88 -11.63 -3.46
C GLY A 75 21.96 -10.56 -3.32
N LEU A 76 21.89 -9.73 -2.27
CA LEU A 76 22.91 -8.73 -1.97
C LEU A 76 24.24 -9.39 -1.60
N THR A 77 24.24 -10.45 -0.78
CA THR A 77 25.46 -11.20 -0.43
C THR A 77 26.17 -11.69 -1.69
N THR A 78 25.45 -12.28 -2.64
CA THR A 78 26.03 -12.73 -3.93
C THR A 78 26.67 -11.58 -4.71
N VAL A 79 26.03 -10.42 -4.77
CA VAL A 79 26.57 -9.23 -5.47
C VAL A 79 27.82 -8.70 -4.76
N VAL A 80 27.82 -8.67 -3.42
CA VAL A 80 28.96 -8.22 -2.63
C VAL A 80 30.15 -9.18 -2.75
N GLU A 81 29.91 -10.50 -2.76
CA GLU A 81 30.94 -11.52 -2.99
C GLU A 81 31.57 -11.39 -4.39
N GLN A 82 30.76 -11.07 -5.42
CA GLN A 82 31.26 -10.80 -6.77
C GLN A 82 32.13 -9.53 -6.80
N GLU A 83 31.75 -8.49 -6.05
CA GLU A 83 32.55 -7.27 -5.94
C GLU A 83 33.87 -7.53 -5.21
N ALA A 84 33.88 -8.33 -4.14
CA ALA A 84 35.08 -8.70 -3.41
C ALA A 84 36.13 -9.40 -4.31
N LYS A 85 35.68 -10.25 -5.25
CA LYS A 85 36.55 -10.93 -6.23
C LYS A 85 37.31 -9.97 -7.16
N LYS A 86 36.91 -8.71 -7.28
CA LYS A 86 37.65 -7.71 -8.07
C LYS A 86 38.93 -7.23 -7.39
N TYR A 87 39.04 -7.46 -6.07
CA TYR A 87 40.14 -6.97 -5.24
C TYR A 87 41.04 -8.11 -4.73
N LEU A 88 41.09 -9.24 -5.43
CA LEU A 88 42.01 -10.34 -5.09
C LEU A 88 43.46 -9.87 -5.11
N GLY A 89 44.24 -10.35 -4.14
CA GLY A 89 45.62 -9.92 -3.92
C GLY A 89 45.78 -8.57 -3.20
N LYS A 90 44.68 -7.88 -2.86
CA LYS A 90 44.67 -6.60 -2.12
C LYS A 90 43.76 -6.68 -0.89
N PRO A 91 43.87 -5.73 0.06
CA PRO A 91 42.89 -5.56 1.14
C PRO A 91 41.47 -5.31 0.60
N GLN A 92 40.50 -6.09 1.07
CA GLN A 92 39.13 -6.12 0.53
C GLN A 92 38.09 -5.53 1.50
N VAL A 93 38.35 -5.51 2.81
CA VAL A 93 37.32 -5.25 3.83
C VAL A 93 36.70 -3.87 3.69
N LEU A 94 37.52 -2.81 3.63
CA LEU A 94 37.01 -1.45 3.49
C LEU A 94 36.22 -1.25 2.18
N LYS A 95 36.65 -1.89 1.09
CA LYS A 95 35.98 -1.82 -0.21
C LYS A 95 34.60 -2.47 -0.16
N VAL A 96 34.51 -3.63 0.48
CA VAL A 96 33.24 -4.32 0.72
C VAL A 96 32.29 -3.48 1.57
N LEU A 97 32.77 -2.92 2.69
CA LEU A 97 31.94 -2.08 3.56
C LEU A 97 31.45 -0.81 2.83
N GLN A 98 32.33 -0.16 2.06
CA GLN A 98 31.97 0.98 1.21
C GLN A 98 30.92 0.61 0.17
N PHE A 99 31.07 -0.55 -0.47
CA PHE A 99 30.11 -1.03 -1.46
C PHE A 99 28.73 -1.29 -0.85
N VAL A 100 28.65 -1.94 0.33
CA VAL A 100 27.36 -2.16 0.99
C VAL A 100 26.71 -0.84 1.41
N LYS A 101 27.49 0.14 1.88
CA LYS A 101 26.96 1.48 2.16
C LYS A 101 26.40 2.15 0.90
N ALA A 102 27.17 2.15 -0.19
CA ALA A 102 26.77 2.72 -1.47
C ALA A 102 25.49 2.06 -2.00
N PHE A 103 25.37 0.73 -1.88
CA PHE A 103 24.17 0.00 -2.25
C PHE A 103 22.92 0.48 -1.49
N ILE A 104 23.01 0.64 -0.16
CA ILE A 104 21.90 1.16 0.67
C ILE A 104 21.56 2.61 0.28
N ASP A 105 22.55 3.37 -0.17
CA ASP A 105 22.37 4.76 -0.61
C ASP A 105 21.64 4.87 -1.94
N GLU A 106 22.08 4.09 -2.93
CA GLU A 106 21.60 4.10 -4.32
C GLU A 106 20.27 3.36 -4.53
N HIS A 107 19.89 2.47 -3.60
CA HIS A 107 18.66 1.67 -3.68
C HIS A 107 17.67 2.00 -2.56
N PRO A 108 17.04 3.18 -2.57
CA PRO A 108 16.13 3.58 -1.51
C PRO A 108 14.87 2.70 -1.42
N LEU A 109 14.46 2.04 -2.52
CA LEU A 109 13.28 1.15 -2.55
C LEU A 109 13.54 -0.21 -1.91
N ALA A 110 14.78 -0.52 -1.50
CA ALA A 110 15.12 -1.77 -0.83
C ALA A 110 14.29 -2.01 0.43
N CYS A 111 13.87 -0.95 1.14
CA CYS A 111 13.02 -1.06 2.34
C CYS A 111 11.61 -1.59 2.04
N CYS A 112 11.16 -1.51 0.79
CA CYS A 112 9.83 -1.94 0.36
C CYS A 112 9.90 -3.21 -0.49
N TYR A 113 11.03 -3.93 -0.51
CA TYR A 113 11.28 -5.01 -1.47
C TYR A 113 10.18 -6.10 -1.45
N ASP A 114 9.76 -6.53 -0.26
CA ASP A 114 8.71 -7.54 -0.12
C ASP A 114 7.35 -7.02 -0.57
N GLU A 115 6.99 -5.80 -0.15
CA GLU A 115 5.74 -5.15 -0.55
C GLU A 115 5.66 -5.03 -2.07
N ILE A 116 6.75 -4.62 -2.73
CA ILE A 116 6.83 -4.51 -4.19
C ILE A 116 6.66 -5.87 -4.86
N ASN A 117 7.29 -6.91 -4.33
CA ASN A 117 7.17 -8.26 -4.89
C ASN A 117 5.75 -8.82 -4.72
N ASN A 118 5.09 -8.53 -3.59
CA ASN A 118 3.69 -8.90 -3.38
C ASN A 118 2.76 -8.13 -4.31
N LEU A 119 3.00 -6.83 -4.53
CA LEU A 119 2.24 -6.03 -5.48
C LEU A 119 2.35 -6.58 -6.91
N LYS A 120 3.56 -6.96 -7.34
CA LYS A 120 3.76 -7.57 -8.67
C LYS A 120 2.94 -8.85 -8.88
N LYS A 121 2.72 -9.65 -7.84
CA LYS A 121 1.89 -10.88 -7.92
C LYS A 121 0.39 -10.58 -8.08
N ASN A 122 -0.06 -9.38 -7.71
CA ASN A 122 -1.46 -8.98 -7.81
C ASN A 122 -1.79 -8.27 -9.13
N LEU A 123 -0.77 -7.96 -9.95
CA LEU A 123 -0.95 -7.38 -11.27
C LEU A 123 -1.13 -8.51 -12.28
N ASN A 124 -2.39 -8.80 -12.60
CA ASN A 124 -2.77 -9.92 -13.47
C ASN A 124 -3.25 -9.47 -14.87
N GLY A 125 -3.39 -8.16 -15.10
CA GLY A 125 -3.80 -7.62 -16.40
C GLY A 125 -2.64 -7.54 -17.39
N SER A 126 -2.91 -7.82 -18.66
CA SER A 126 -1.92 -7.75 -19.75
C SER A 126 -1.32 -6.35 -19.95
N GLN A 127 -2.05 -5.30 -19.54
CA GLN A 127 -1.63 -3.91 -19.62
C GLN A 127 -1.20 -3.32 -18.27
N ASP A 128 -1.31 -4.09 -17.18
CA ASP A 128 -0.92 -3.62 -15.86
C ASP A 128 0.60 -3.46 -15.79
N GLU A 129 1.06 -2.34 -15.25
CA GLU A 129 2.48 -1.99 -15.26
C GLU A 129 2.90 -1.37 -13.91
N LEU A 130 4.00 -1.87 -13.36
CA LEU A 130 4.64 -1.30 -12.17
C LEU A 130 6.11 -0.98 -12.46
N LYS A 131 6.41 0.29 -12.77
CA LYS A 131 7.79 0.75 -12.99
C LYS A 131 8.41 1.24 -11.70
N LEU A 132 9.64 0.80 -11.45
CA LEU A 132 10.43 1.23 -10.30
C LEU A 132 11.49 2.25 -10.73
N LYS A 133 11.56 3.40 -10.06
CA LYS A 133 12.64 4.38 -10.23
C LYS A 133 13.41 4.53 -8.92
N GLN A 134 14.53 3.81 -8.82
CA GLN A 134 15.40 3.80 -7.64
C GLN A 134 15.94 5.19 -7.30
N LYS A 135 16.54 5.90 -8.26
CA LYS A 135 17.19 7.21 -8.02
C LYS A 135 16.28 8.28 -7.44
N THR A 136 14.99 8.27 -7.82
CA THR A 136 13.98 9.22 -7.35
C THR A 136 13.11 8.66 -6.22
N SER A 137 13.36 7.44 -5.74
CA SER A 137 12.52 6.74 -4.76
C SER A 137 11.02 6.75 -5.13
N CYS A 138 10.71 6.42 -6.40
CA CYS A 138 9.34 6.48 -6.92
C CYS A 138 8.91 5.15 -7.57
N LEU A 139 7.61 4.86 -7.52
CA LEU A 139 6.94 3.83 -8.30
C LEU A 139 5.90 4.47 -9.22
N TYR A 140 5.79 3.97 -10.44
CA TYR A 140 4.70 4.32 -11.34
C TYR A 140 3.81 3.11 -11.50
N LEU A 141 2.56 3.25 -11.07
CA LEU A 141 1.52 2.25 -11.18
C LEU A 141 0.63 2.61 -12.36
N LYS A 142 0.36 1.63 -13.21
CA LYS A 142 -0.73 1.67 -14.19
C LYS A 142 -1.55 0.40 -14.06
N VAL A 143 -2.85 0.54 -13.89
CA VAL A 143 -3.78 -0.59 -13.77
C VAL A 143 -4.92 -0.37 -14.75
N PHE A 144 -5.28 -1.42 -15.46
CA PHE A 144 -6.36 -1.40 -16.44
C PHE A 144 -7.40 -2.47 -16.14
N ASN A 145 -8.66 -2.20 -16.44
CA ASN A 145 -9.72 -3.19 -16.44
C ASN A 145 -10.70 -2.82 -17.54
N GLU A 146 -10.66 -3.54 -18.65
CA GLU A 146 -11.41 -3.19 -19.86
C GLU A 146 -11.07 -1.75 -20.28
N CYS A 147 -12.06 -0.86 -20.42
CA CYS A 147 -11.85 0.54 -20.76
C CYS A 147 -11.51 1.42 -19.53
N TYR A 148 -11.54 0.91 -18.31
CA TYR A 148 -11.21 1.66 -17.10
C TYR A 148 -9.72 1.62 -16.79
N TYR A 149 -9.16 2.74 -16.34
CA TYR A 149 -7.74 2.82 -15.99
C TYR A 149 -7.47 3.71 -14.78
N LEU A 150 -6.35 3.43 -14.12
CA LEU A 150 -5.75 4.32 -13.13
C LEU A 150 -4.24 4.35 -13.33
N THR A 151 -3.69 5.56 -13.36
CA THR A 151 -2.26 5.80 -13.31
C THR A 151 -1.94 6.60 -12.05
N SER A 152 -0.83 6.29 -11.40
CA SER A 152 -0.38 7.01 -10.22
C SER A 152 1.13 6.90 -10.04
N LYS A 153 1.73 7.98 -9.53
CA LYS A 153 3.11 8.02 -9.06
C LYS A 153 3.12 7.93 -7.53
N VAL A 154 3.81 6.94 -6.98
CA VAL A 154 4.00 6.77 -5.54
C VAL A 154 5.41 7.17 -5.17
N VAL A 155 5.56 8.14 -4.26
CA VAL A 155 6.84 8.63 -3.77
C VAL A 155 7.07 8.07 -2.36
N ILE A 156 8.20 7.39 -2.17
CA ILE A 156 8.58 6.79 -0.89
C ILE A 156 9.60 7.68 -0.19
N PRO A 157 9.32 8.12 1.06
CA PRO A 157 10.25 8.94 1.83
C PRO A 157 11.45 8.12 2.32
N ASP A 158 12.57 8.80 2.59
CA ASP A 158 13.80 8.15 3.04
C ASP A 158 13.64 7.44 4.39
N GLN A 159 12.84 8.01 5.30
CA GLN A 159 12.55 7.47 6.64
C GLN A 159 11.37 6.48 6.65
N TYR A 160 10.97 5.91 5.51
CA TYR A 160 9.95 4.86 5.49
C TYR A 160 10.34 3.65 6.37
N PRO A 161 9.41 3.07 7.18
CA PRO A 161 7.97 3.32 7.27
C PRO A 161 7.54 4.36 8.32
N ASP A 162 8.47 5.11 8.91
CA ASP A 162 8.17 6.11 9.94
C ASP A 162 7.51 7.38 9.34
N VAL A 163 7.59 7.56 8.02
CA VAL A 163 6.97 8.68 7.29
C VAL A 163 6.03 8.13 6.21
N VAL A 164 4.89 8.80 6.07
CA VAL A 164 3.80 8.53 5.11
C VAL A 164 4.30 8.59 3.67
N ILE A 165 3.96 7.57 2.86
CA ILE A 165 4.17 7.60 1.40
C ILE A 165 3.22 8.60 0.74
N LYS A 166 3.67 9.25 -0.33
CA LYS A 166 2.87 10.24 -1.05
C LYS A 166 2.42 9.70 -2.40
N PHE A 167 1.17 9.96 -2.73
CA PHE A 167 0.63 9.68 -4.06
C PHE A 167 0.53 11.00 -4.83
N GLU A 168 1.15 11.03 -6.01
CA GLU A 168 1.17 12.13 -6.96
C GLU A 168 0.52 11.66 -8.28
N ASP A 169 0.00 12.62 -9.05
CA ASP A 169 -0.53 12.41 -10.40
C ASP A 169 -1.50 11.22 -10.53
N ILE A 170 -2.43 11.09 -9.57
CA ILE A 170 -3.50 10.08 -9.66
C ILE A 170 -4.46 10.50 -10.77
N GLN A 171 -4.46 9.78 -11.88
CA GLN A 171 -5.38 9.98 -12.99
C GLN A 171 -6.20 8.72 -13.20
N SER A 172 -7.51 8.88 -13.38
CA SER A 172 -8.45 7.80 -13.67
C SER A 172 -9.65 8.35 -14.41
N ASN A 173 -10.27 7.48 -15.21
CA ASN A 173 -11.47 7.79 -15.98
C ASN A 173 -12.78 7.46 -15.25
N PHE A 174 -12.74 7.25 -13.93
CA PHE A 174 -13.94 7.24 -13.11
C PHE A 174 -14.50 8.66 -12.92
N SER A 175 -15.76 8.74 -12.50
CA SER A 175 -16.38 10.03 -12.16
C SER A 175 -15.67 10.72 -11.00
N SER A 176 -15.83 12.04 -10.92
CA SER A 176 -15.17 12.90 -9.93
C SER A 176 -15.43 12.46 -8.48
N THR A 177 -16.65 11.97 -8.19
CA THR A 177 -17.06 11.46 -6.88
C THR A 177 -16.23 10.23 -6.47
N PHE A 178 -16.05 9.28 -7.39
CA PHE A 178 -15.23 8.09 -7.15
C PHE A 178 -13.75 8.44 -7.04
N ASN A 179 -13.23 9.32 -7.90
CA ASN A 179 -11.85 9.78 -7.80
C ASN A 179 -11.56 10.44 -6.44
N ARG A 180 -12.46 11.31 -5.97
CA ARG A 180 -12.36 11.93 -4.65
C ARG A 180 -12.34 10.88 -3.53
N HIS A 181 -13.21 9.88 -3.63
CA HIS A 181 -13.26 8.77 -2.67
C HIS A 181 -11.96 7.96 -2.66
N ILE A 182 -11.49 7.52 -3.82
CA ILE A 182 -10.27 6.72 -3.97
C ILE A 182 -9.08 7.47 -3.37
N ILE A 183 -8.90 8.75 -3.72
CA ILE A 183 -7.81 9.59 -3.20
C ILE A 183 -7.91 9.74 -1.67
N ALA A 184 -9.11 10.01 -1.14
CA ALA A 184 -9.32 10.18 0.30
C ALA A 184 -9.05 8.87 1.07
N GLN A 185 -9.50 7.73 0.56
CA GLN A 185 -9.27 6.43 1.19
C GLN A 185 -7.80 6.03 1.18
N VAL A 186 -7.10 6.20 0.07
CA VAL A 186 -5.66 5.94 0.01
C VAL A 186 -4.91 6.78 1.04
N LYS A 187 -5.21 8.08 1.12
CA LYS A 187 -4.62 8.98 2.12
C LYS A 187 -4.87 8.46 3.54
N GLU A 188 -6.09 8.04 3.86
CA GLU A 188 -6.42 7.51 5.19
C GLU A 188 -5.76 6.16 5.47
N ILE A 189 -5.65 5.26 4.48
CA ILE A 189 -4.96 3.96 4.62
C ILE A 189 -3.49 4.18 5.01
N VAL A 190 -2.80 5.07 4.30
CA VAL A 190 -1.39 5.37 4.60
C VAL A 190 -1.28 6.04 5.96
N ARG A 191 -2.14 7.03 6.25
CA ARG A 191 -2.18 7.73 7.54
C ARG A 191 -2.28 6.75 8.70
N ARG A 192 -3.22 5.80 8.65
CA ARG A 192 -3.44 4.80 9.70
C ARG A 192 -2.27 3.83 9.92
N CYS A 193 -1.34 3.74 8.98
CA CYS A 193 -0.15 2.90 9.11
C CYS A 193 0.99 3.63 9.82
N VAL A 194 1.01 4.96 9.81
CA VAL A 194 2.13 5.78 10.30
C VAL A 194 1.75 6.67 11.49
N GLU A 195 0.50 7.14 11.53
CA GLU A 195 -0.01 8.01 12.59
C GLU A 195 -0.90 7.24 13.56
N PRO A 196 -0.90 7.63 14.85
CA PRO A 196 -1.77 7.03 15.84
C PRO A 196 -3.25 7.22 15.51
N PRO A 197 -4.13 6.36 16.05
CA PRO A 197 -5.58 6.55 15.95
C PRO A 197 -5.98 7.91 16.51
N LEU A 198 -6.95 8.57 15.86
CA LEU A 198 -7.49 9.86 16.31
C LEU A 198 -8.20 9.74 17.67
N ARG A 199 -8.69 8.55 18.01
CA ARG A 199 -9.28 8.25 19.32
C ARG A 199 -8.18 7.83 20.27
N LYS A 200 -8.24 8.32 21.52
CA LYS A 200 -7.29 7.94 22.56
C LYS A 200 -7.30 6.41 22.75
N PRO A 201 -6.13 5.76 22.74
CA PRO A 201 -6.04 4.33 22.98
C PRO A 201 -6.57 4.01 24.37
N LYS A 202 -7.18 2.83 24.52
CA LYS A 202 -7.61 2.34 25.82
C LYS A 202 -6.38 2.05 26.70
N PRO A 203 -6.50 2.07 28.04
CA PRO A 203 -5.35 1.87 28.95
C PRO A 203 -4.56 0.57 28.70
N ASN A 204 -5.22 -0.47 28.20
CA ASN A 204 -4.63 -1.80 27.96
C ASN A 204 -4.20 -2.04 26.50
N GLU A 205 -4.31 -1.04 25.61
CA GLU A 205 -3.91 -1.20 24.21
C GLU A 205 -2.40 -0.96 24.03
N PRO A 206 -1.72 -1.77 23.20
CA PRO A 206 -0.29 -1.59 22.95
C PRO A 206 -0.02 -0.23 22.29
N LEU A 207 1.12 0.37 22.63
CA LEU A 207 1.57 1.62 22.01
C LEU A 207 1.62 1.48 20.48
N PHE A 208 1.09 2.50 19.80
CA PHE A 208 1.10 2.56 18.35
C PHE A 208 2.54 2.55 17.82
N LYS A 209 2.79 1.74 16.80
CA LYS A 209 4.06 1.68 16.08
C LYS A 209 3.81 1.80 14.58
N PRO A 210 4.59 2.63 13.86
CA PRO A 210 4.51 2.70 12.41
C PRO A 210 4.70 1.33 11.75
N LYS A 211 3.96 1.10 10.67
CA LYS A 211 4.01 -0.14 9.88
C LYS A 211 4.12 0.19 8.40
N PRO A 212 4.74 -0.70 7.60
CA PRO A 212 4.73 -0.56 6.15
C PRO A 212 3.30 -0.44 5.59
N SER A 213 3.13 0.48 4.65
CA SER A 213 1.85 0.93 4.11
C SER A 213 1.73 0.82 2.59
N LEU A 214 2.85 0.64 1.88
CA LEU A 214 2.90 0.65 0.42
C LEU A 214 2.01 -0.44 -0.17
N GLU A 215 2.16 -1.68 0.32
CA GLU A 215 1.39 -2.82 -0.17
C GLU A 215 -0.11 -2.57 0.01
N LYS A 216 -0.54 -2.16 1.20
CA LYS A 216 -1.96 -1.95 1.53
C LYS A 216 -2.60 -0.84 0.68
N ALA A 217 -1.90 0.29 0.54
CA ALA A 217 -2.41 1.44 -0.16
C ALA A 217 -2.50 1.19 -1.68
N VAL A 218 -1.45 0.58 -2.26
CA VAL A 218 -1.44 0.27 -3.69
C VAL A 218 -2.39 -0.89 -4.02
N PHE A 219 -2.53 -1.88 -3.14
CA PHE A 219 -3.50 -2.96 -3.31
C PHE A 219 -4.94 -2.41 -3.35
N PHE A 220 -5.28 -1.45 -2.50
CA PHE A 220 -6.59 -0.79 -2.56
C PHE A 220 -6.86 -0.11 -3.90
N LEU A 221 -5.85 0.55 -4.50
CA LEU A 221 -5.98 1.15 -5.83
C LEU A 221 -6.22 0.09 -6.91
N ILE A 222 -5.47 -1.01 -6.86
CA ILE A 222 -5.62 -2.14 -7.79
C ILE A 222 -7.03 -2.74 -7.63
N ASP A 223 -7.47 -3.00 -6.39
CA ASP A 223 -8.81 -3.53 -6.11
C ASP A 223 -9.91 -2.63 -6.67
N CYS A 224 -9.84 -1.31 -6.47
CA CYS A 224 -10.83 -0.38 -7.00
C CYS A 224 -10.99 -0.53 -8.51
N ILE A 225 -9.89 -0.62 -9.26
CA ILE A 225 -9.94 -0.73 -10.72
C ILE A 225 -10.41 -2.11 -11.17
N LYS A 226 -10.00 -3.18 -10.49
CA LYS A 226 -10.38 -4.56 -10.87
C LYS A 226 -11.82 -4.92 -10.46
N ARG A 227 -12.30 -4.36 -9.35
CA ARG A 227 -13.59 -4.68 -8.75
C ARG A 227 -14.72 -3.77 -9.22
N LEU A 228 -14.54 -2.44 -9.19
CA LEU A 228 -15.64 -1.49 -9.43
C LEU A 228 -16.31 -1.67 -10.81
N PRO A 229 -15.59 -1.79 -11.94
CA PRO A 229 -16.23 -1.95 -13.23
C PRO A 229 -17.10 -3.21 -13.35
N LYS A 230 -16.80 -4.25 -12.56
CA LYS A 230 -17.53 -5.53 -12.54
C LYS A 230 -18.57 -5.61 -11.44
N GLU A 231 -18.71 -4.55 -10.64
CA GLU A 231 -19.60 -4.55 -9.50
C GLU A 231 -21.04 -4.28 -9.95
N ASN A 232 -21.93 -5.14 -9.48
CA ASN A 232 -23.36 -5.02 -9.74
C ASN A 232 -24.04 -4.19 -8.66
N CYS A 233 -25.15 -3.55 -9.01
CA CYS A 233 -26.03 -2.89 -8.09
C CYS A 233 -26.54 -3.89 -7.05
N GLN A 234 -26.39 -3.57 -5.77
CA GLN A 234 -26.82 -4.50 -4.72
C GLN A 234 -28.34 -4.67 -4.62
N PHE A 235 -29.13 -3.84 -5.29
CA PHE A 235 -30.59 -3.94 -5.31
C PHE A 235 -31.10 -4.65 -6.58
N CYS A 236 -30.87 -4.09 -7.78
CA CYS A 236 -31.38 -4.66 -9.04
C CYS A 236 -30.43 -5.68 -9.71
N LYS A 237 -29.22 -5.89 -9.17
CA LYS A 237 -28.21 -6.85 -9.65
C LYS A 237 -27.68 -6.62 -11.06
N THR A 238 -28.02 -5.52 -11.71
CA THR A 238 -27.44 -5.10 -12.99
C THR A 238 -26.08 -4.41 -12.78
N LYS A 239 -25.24 -4.41 -13.83
CA LYS A 239 -23.91 -3.79 -13.81
C LYS A 239 -24.03 -2.29 -13.53
N CYS A 240 -23.29 -1.76 -12.55
CA CYS A 240 -23.36 -0.33 -12.23
C CYS A 240 -22.58 0.53 -13.24
N PHE A 241 -21.38 0.08 -13.58
CA PHE A 241 -20.51 0.81 -14.51
C PHE A 241 -20.75 0.34 -15.95
N PRO A 242 -21.00 1.24 -16.91
CA PRO A 242 -21.05 0.89 -18.32
C PRO A 242 -19.69 0.41 -18.82
N ASP A 243 -19.67 -0.34 -19.93
CA ASP A 243 -18.42 -0.81 -20.55
C ASP A 243 -17.54 0.35 -21.01
N ASP A 244 -18.16 1.39 -21.59
CA ASP A 244 -17.49 2.65 -21.93
C ASP A 244 -17.64 3.67 -20.78
N PRO A 245 -16.53 4.10 -20.15
CA PRO A 245 -16.51 5.12 -19.11
C PRO A 245 -17.13 6.46 -19.54
N SER A 246 -17.16 6.76 -20.84
CA SER A 246 -17.75 8.01 -21.36
C SER A 246 -19.27 8.08 -21.15
N LEU A 247 -19.93 6.91 -21.01
CA LEU A 247 -21.37 6.78 -20.82
C LEU A 247 -21.79 6.88 -19.35
N VAL A 248 -20.84 7.07 -18.43
CA VAL A 248 -21.13 7.19 -17.00
C VAL A 248 -21.98 8.44 -16.75
N VAL A 249 -23.13 8.25 -16.11
CA VAL A 249 -24.04 9.33 -15.76
C VAL A 249 -23.43 10.23 -14.68
N LEU A 250 -23.12 11.46 -15.05
CA LEU A 250 -22.50 12.46 -14.16
C LEU A 250 -23.51 13.27 -13.35
N ASP A 251 -24.75 13.36 -13.80
CA ASP A 251 -25.81 14.08 -13.07
C ASP A 251 -26.19 13.31 -11.79
N GLU A 252 -25.98 13.94 -10.64
CA GLU A 252 -26.24 13.39 -9.32
C GLU A 252 -27.72 13.23 -8.98
N ASN A 253 -28.63 13.70 -9.84
CA ASN A 253 -30.08 13.54 -9.68
C ASN A 253 -30.69 12.49 -10.60
N SER A 254 -29.89 11.94 -11.52
CA SER A 254 -30.37 10.97 -12.49
C SER A 254 -30.61 9.60 -11.83
N PRO A 255 -31.71 8.89 -12.16
CA PRO A 255 -32.02 7.59 -11.57
C PRO A 255 -30.90 6.54 -11.70
N ASP A 256 -30.09 6.64 -12.76
CA ASP A 256 -28.98 5.73 -13.07
C ASP A 256 -27.63 6.20 -12.53
N HIS A 257 -27.59 7.33 -11.80
CA HIS A 257 -26.38 7.77 -11.13
C HIS A 257 -25.89 6.71 -10.14
N ILE A 258 -24.58 6.44 -10.15
CA ILE A 258 -23.98 5.41 -9.32
C ILE A 258 -23.65 6.00 -7.96
N GLU A 259 -24.32 5.51 -6.92
CA GLU A 259 -24.09 5.89 -5.53
C GLU A 259 -23.31 4.81 -4.79
N ARG A 260 -22.34 5.25 -3.97
CA ARG A 260 -21.51 4.40 -3.13
C ARG A 260 -21.86 4.60 -1.67
N VAL A 261 -22.37 3.55 -1.03
CA VAL A 261 -22.67 3.57 0.42
C VAL A 261 -21.39 3.37 1.25
N TYR A 262 -21.41 3.72 2.55
CA TYR A 262 -20.20 3.66 3.39
C TYR A 262 -19.52 2.29 3.44
N CYS A 263 -20.29 1.20 3.35
CA CYS A 263 -19.75 -0.16 3.32
C CYS A 263 -18.98 -0.50 2.04
N GLY A 264 -18.94 0.41 1.06
CA GLY A 264 -18.15 0.29 -0.17
C GLY A 264 -18.91 -0.26 -1.37
N HIS A 265 -20.13 -0.76 -1.18
CA HIS A 265 -20.92 -1.35 -2.25
C HIS A 265 -21.69 -0.30 -3.06
N LEU A 266 -22.04 -0.66 -4.30
CA LEU A 266 -22.66 0.24 -5.27
C LEU A 266 -24.17 0.03 -5.44
N TYR A 267 -24.87 1.13 -5.71
CA TYR A 267 -26.28 1.15 -6.03
C TYR A 267 -26.54 2.17 -7.15
N HIS A 268 -27.52 1.93 -8.01
CA HIS A 268 -28.12 3.03 -8.78
C HIS A 268 -28.90 3.93 -7.81
N GLN A 269 -28.95 5.22 -8.07
CA GLN A 269 -29.61 6.19 -7.19
C GLN A 269 -31.08 5.85 -6.98
N SER A 270 -31.81 5.54 -8.05
CA SER A 270 -33.22 5.10 -8.00
C SER A 270 -33.40 3.86 -7.11
N CYS A 271 -32.51 2.88 -7.28
CA CYS A 271 -32.52 1.62 -6.55
C CYS A 271 -32.21 1.81 -5.06
N LEU A 272 -31.23 2.65 -4.72
CA LEU A 272 -30.92 2.98 -3.33
C LEU A 272 -32.09 3.71 -2.68
N PHE A 273 -32.69 4.66 -3.40
CA PHE A 273 -33.82 5.43 -2.90
C PHE A 273 -35.05 4.54 -2.65
N GLN A 274 -35.39 3.66 -3.60
CA GLN A 274 -36.45 2.66 -3.43
C GLN A 274 -36.16 1.73 -2.25
N TYR A 275 -34.91 1.26 -2.12
CA TYR A 275 -34.52 0.40 -1.01
C TYR A 275 -34.66 1.09 0.35
N LEU A 276 -34.34 2.38 0.46
CA LEU A 276 -34.48 3.15 1.70
C LEU A 276 -35.93 3.52 2.02
N LYS A 277 -36.79 3.68 1.01
CA LYS A 277 -38.21 4.04 1.15
C LYS A 277 -39.16 2.87 1.39
N THR A 278 -38.70 1.64 1.19
CA THR A 278 -39.50 0.44 1.45
C THR A 278 -39.29 -0.05 2.88
N PRO A 279 -40.27 -0.67 3.56
CA PRO A 279 -40.03 -1.33 4.84
C PRO A 279 -39.10 -2.56 4.69
N PRO A 280 -38.45 -3.04 5.76
CA PRO A 280 -38.44 -2.52 7.14
C PRO A 280 -37.49 -1.32 7.30
N PHE A 281 -37.93 -0.27 8.00
CA PHE A 281 -37.15 0.94 8.26
C PHE A 281 -36.16 0.75 9.43
N GLY A 282 -35.10 1.57 9.50
CA GLY A 282 -34.15 1.63 10.63
C GLY A 282 -33.03 0.60 10.74
N ASN A 283 -33.21 -0.58 10.18
CA ASN A 283 -32.17 -1.62 10.12
C ASN A 283 -31.86 -2.04 8.68
N LYS A 284 -31.92 -1.09 7.73
CA LYS A 284 -31.52 -1.32 6.34
C LYS A 284 -30.04 -1.70 6.30
N ARG A 285 -29.78 -2.92 5.84
CA ARG A 285 -28.44 -3.50 5.74
C ARG A 285 -28.09 -3.74 4.29
N CYS A 286 -26.82 -3.55 3.96
CA CYS A 286 -26.33 -3.95 2.66
C CYS A 286 -26.53 -5.47 2.51
N GLN A 287 -27.15 -5.91 1.42
CA GLN A 287 -27.49 -7.31 1.20
C GLN A 287 -26.25 -8.22 1.13
N THR A 288 -25.09 -7.66 0.79
CA THR A 288 -23.86 -8.43 0.56
C THR A 288 -22.97 -8.51 1.79
N CYS A 289 -22.83 -7.43 2.56
CA CYS A 289 -21.95 -7.41 3.74
C CYS A 289 -22.68 -7.30 5.08
N GLY A 290 -24.00 -7.13 5.09
CA GLY A 290 -24.81 -7.03 6.31
C GLY A 290 -24.59 -5.76 7.13
N GLN A 291 -23.72 -4.84 6.71
CA GLN A 291 -23.48 -3.57 7.39
C GLN A 291 -24.68 -2.62 7.23
N LYS A 292 -24.97 -1.83 8.27
CA LYS A 292 -26.01 -0.80 8.22
C LYS A 292 -25.70 0.19 7.10
N ILE A 293 -26.67 0.43 6.23
CA ILE A 293 -26.55 1.44 5.18
C ILE A 293 -26.60 2.81 5.84
N CYS A 294 -25.55 3.58 5.60
CA CYS A 294 -25.51 5.00 5.89
C CYS A 294 -25.23 5.73 4.56
N HIS A 295 -25.85 6.90 4.35
CA HIS A 295 -25.57 7.75 3.21
C HIS A 295 -25.71 9.22 3.60
N PRO A 296 -24.76 10.11 3.23
CA PRO A 296 -24.79 11.51 3.64
C PRO A 296 -26.01 12.27 3.09
N LYS A 297 -26.44 11.99 1.84
CA LYS A 297 -27.60 12.65 1.22
C LYS A 297 -28.94 12.22 1.82
N TRP A 298 -29.02 11.03 2.41
CA TRP A 298 -30.28 10.44 2.88
C TRP A 298 -30.14 9.97 4.33
N SER A 299 -30.20 10.94 5.25
CA SER A 299 -30.33 10.71 6.69
C SER A 299 -31.77 11.02 7.12
N LEU A 300 -32.68 10.10 6.85
CA LEU A 300 -34.04 10.18 7.39
C LEU A 300 -34.11 9.38 8.69
N SER A 301 -34.74 9.94 9.71
CA SER A 301 -35.07 9.19 10.94
C SER A 301 -36.11 8.12 10.62
N ASP A 302 -35.93 6.93 11.18
CA ASP A 302 -36.77 5.75 10.94
C ASP A 302 -38.27 6.04 11.12
N LYS A 303 -38.62 6.76 12.19
CA LYS A 303 -39.99 7.19 12.49
C LYS A 303 -40.62 8.03 11.37
N LEU A 304 -39.88 8.99 10.80
CA LEU A 304 -40.36 9.83 9.70
C LEU A 304 -40.53 9.05 8.39
N ALA A 305 -39.70 8.02 8.18
CA ALA A 305 -39.83 7.15 7.01
C ALA A 305 -41.05 6.23 7.14
N GLU A 306 -41.28 5.67 8.34
CA GLU A 306 -42.46 4.87 8.68
C GLU A 306 -43.75 5.67 8.52
N ASP A 307 -43.83 6.87 9.10
CA ASP A 307 -45.02 7.73 9.02
C ASP A 307 -45.38 8.08 7.57
N ARG A 308 -44.37 8.41 6.74
CA ARG A 308 -44.56 8.71 5.31
C ARG A 308 -45.05 7.51 4.52
N TRP A 309 -44.45 6.33 4.77
CA TRP A 309 -44.85 5.10 4.10
C TRP A 309 -46.25 4.66 4.51
N ALA A 310 -46.60 4.75 5.79
CA ALA A 310 -47.92 4.43 6.30
C ALA A 310 -49.00 5.34 5.68
N HIS A 311 -48.72 6.63 5.54
CA HIS A 311 -49.62 7.58 4.88
C HIS A 311 -49.77 7.28 3.37
N GLU A 312 -48.69 6.92 2.68
CA GLU A 312 -48.74 6.53 1.26
C GLU A 312 -49.58 5.25 1.07
N GLN A 313 -49.39 4.24 1.92
CA GLN A 313 -50.17 3.01 1.94
C GLN A 313 -51.64 3.20 2.33
N ALA A 314 -51.95 4.17 3.20
CA ALA A 314 -53.33 4.52 3.54
C ALA A 314 -54.03 5.13 2.33
N ARG A 315 -53.36 6.06 1.64
CA ARG A 315 -53.88 6.69 0.42
C ARG A 315 -54.07 5.69 -0.73
N GLU A 316 -53.15 4.76 -0.92
CA GLU A 316 -53.29 3.68 -1.93
C GLU A 316 -54.51 2.80 -1.61
N ARG A 317 -54.76 2.47 -0.34
CA ARG A 317 -55.95 1.71 0.08
C ARG A 317 -57.24 2.49 -0.17
N GLU A 318 -57.29 3.78 0.17
CA GLU A 318 -58.45 4.63 -0.12
C GLU A 318 -58.74 4.69 -1.63
N LEU A 319 -57.71 4.84 -2.46
CA LEU A 319 -57.88 4.84 -3.92
C LEU A 319 -58.37 3.50 -4.46
N ALA A 320 -57.85 2.39 -3.93
CA ALA A 320 -58.29 1.05 -4.32
C ALA A 320 -59.74 0.78 -3.91
N GLU A 321 -60.17 1.23 -2.73
CA GLU A 321 -61.57 1.16 -2.28
C GLU A 321 -62.50 1.98 -3.19
N VAL A 322 -62.05 3.16 -3.63
CA VAL A 322 -62.80 3.98 -4.60
C VAL A 322 -62.90 3.27 -5.96
N GLU A 323 -61.81 2.69 -6.46
CA GLU A 323 -61.83 1.92 -7.72
C GLU A 323 -62.72 0.68 -7.65
N GLU A 324 -62.75 -0.01 -6.50
CA GLU A 324 -63.65 -1.15 -6.26
C GLU A 324 -65.11 -0.72 -6.20
N PHE A 325 -65.41 0.43 -5.60
CA PHE A 325 -66.77 1.00 -5.57
C PHE A 325 -67.33 1.31 -6.97
N PHE A 326 -66.47 1.60 -7.96
CA PHE A 326 -66.86 1.89 -9.33
C PHE A 326 -66.93 0.65 -10.26
N LYS A 327 -66.66 -0.56 -9.77
CA LYS A 327 -66.78 -1.83 -10.53
C LYS A 327 -68.08 -2.57 -10.22
#